data_AF-A0A165F7L1-F1
#
_entry.id   AF-A0A165F7L1-F1
#
_cell.length_a   1.000
_cell.length_b   1.000
_cell.length_c   1.000
_cell.angle_alpha   90.00
_cell.angle_beta   90.00
_cell.angle_gamma   90.00
#
_symmetry.space_group_name_H-M   'P 1'
#
loop_
_entity.id
_entity.type
_entity.pdbx_description
1 polymer ?
#
loop_
_entity_poly.entity_id
_entity_poly.type
_entity_poly.pdbx_seq_one_letter_code
_entity_poly.pdbx_strand_id
1 'polypeptide(L)'
;MANVPAPFNITAERATAIAAEMLVVVCGGREVAMAGVAYAFFATLVYAAYTYTYRGGRVSHTACIILCALAAVWTHLAAPPPPTPTVAA
;
A
#
# COMPACT_ATOMS: atom_id res chain seq x y z
N MET A 1 11.26 -36.68 2.84
CA MET A 1 11.12 -35.49 3.70
C MET A 1 10.32 -34.46 2.92
N ALA A 2 9.05 -34.26 3.24
CA ALA A 2 8.22 -33.27 2.58
C ALA A 2 8.70 -31.87 3.02
N ASN A 3 9.22 -31.09 2.08
CA ASN A 3 9.53 -29.68 2.28
C ASN A 3 8.20 -28.95 2.46
N VAL A 4 7.69 -28.87 3.69
CA VAL A 4 6.57 -27.98 4.01
C VAL A 4 7.10 -26.56 3.85
N PRO A 5 6.63 -25.79 2.85
CA PRO A 5 7.06 -24.40 2.75
C PRO A 5 6.66 -23.71 4.04
N ALA A 6 7.63 -23.16 4.76
CA ALA A 6 7.35 -22.34 5.92
C ALA A 6 6.36 -21.24 5.46
N PRO A 7 5.20 -21.08 6.12
CA PRO A 7 4.28 -20.03 5.74
C PRO A 7 5.05 -18.71 5.85
N PHE A 8 5.14 -17.96 4.76
CA PHE A 8 5.58 -16.58 4.77
C PHE A 8 4.56 -15.78 5.58
N ASN A 9 4.67 -15.85 6.90
CA ASN A 9 3.77 -15.16 7.82
C ASN A 9 4.24 -13.71 7.95
N ILE A 10 4.06 -12.96 6.86
CA ILE A 10 4.27 -11.52 6.85
C ILE A 10 2.97 -10.90 7.35
N THR A 11 3.05 -10.15 8.45
CA THR A 11 1.91 -9.37 8.95
C THR A 11 1.51 -8.32 7.91
N ALA A 12 0.23 -7.94 7.89
CA ALA A 12 -0.26 -6.93 6.96
C ALA A 12 0.56 -5.63 7.03
N GLU A 13 0.94 -5.21 8.23
CA GLU A 13 1.79 -4.04 8.48
C GLU A 13 3.20 -4.17 7.85
N ARG A 14 3.83 -5.34 7.96
CA ARG A 14 5.14 -5.57 7.35
C ARG A 14 5.04 -5.63 5.82
N ALA A 15 3.94 -6.16 5.28
CA ALA A 15 3.70 -6.19 3.85
C ALA A 15 3.52 -4.78 3.27
N THR A 16 2.80 -3.89 3.96
CA THR A 16 2.57 -2.51 3.51
C THR A 16 3.84 -1.65 3.61
N ALA A 17 4.70 -1.90 4.59
CA ALA A 17 6.02 -1.27 4.68
C ALA A 17 6.92 -1.67 3.49
N ILE A 18 7.00 -2.97 3.19
CA ILE A 18 7.78 -3.47 2.04
C ILE A 18 7.23 -2.90 0.72
N ALA A 19 5.90 -2.86 0.57
CA ALA A 19 5.28 -2.30 -0.63
C ALA A 19 5.61 -0.80 -0.82
N ALA A 20 5.65 -0.03 0.27
CA ALA A 20 6.05 1.37 0.23
C ALA A 20 7.50 1.53 -0.24
N GLU A 21 8.43 0.73 0.28
CA GLU A 21 9.83 0.76 -0.16
C GLU A 21 9.98 0.37 -1.64
N MET A 22 9.29 -0.70 -2.07
CA MET A 22 9.30 -1.12 -3.46
C MET A 22 8.75 -0.04 -4.40
N LEU A 23 7.70 0.67 -3.98
CA LEU A 23 7.14 1.80 -4.72
C LEU A 23 8.15 2.94 -4.89
N VAL A 24 8.89 3.29 -3.84
CA VAL A 24 9.95 4.31 -3.94
C VAL A 24 11.02 3.90 -4.93
N VAL A 25 11.45 2.63 -4.91
CA VAL A 25 12.45 2.08 -5.85
C VAL A 25 11.93 2.13 -7.29
N VAL A 26 10.69 1.67 -7.54
CA VAL A 26 10.10 1.63 -8.88
C VAL A 26 9.84 3.02 -9.44
N CYS A 27 9.35 3.95 -8.60
CA CYS A 27 9.04 5.32 -9.01
C CYS A 27 10.27 6.24 -9.05
N GLY A 28 11.45 5.75 -8.64
CA GLY A 28 12.68 6.54 -8.61
C GLY A 28 12.69 7.66 -7.58
N GLY A 29 11.75 7.67 -6.64
CA GLY A 29 11.61 8.72 -5.66
C GLY A 29 10.32 8.66 -4.85
N ARG A 30 10.38 9.19 -3.63
CA ARG A 30 9.27 9.17 -2.68
C ARG A 30 8.09 10.05 -3.10
N GLU A 31 8.35 11.21 -3.70
CA GLU A 31 7.30 12.10 -4.18
C GLU A 31 6.49 11.48 -5.33
N VAL A 32 7.18 10.85 -6.28
CA VAL A 32 6.54 10.16 -7.41
C VAL A 32 5.76 8.93 -6.92
N ALA A 33 6.30 8.18 -5.95
CA ALA A 33 5.60 7.08 -5.30
C ALA A 33 4.32 7.53 -4.59
N MET A 34 4.38 8.65 -3.85
CA MET A 34 3.19 9.26 -3.24
C MET A 34 2.15 9.63 -4.30
N ALA A 35 2.55 10.34 -5.36
CA ALA A 35 1.65 10.70 -6.44
C ALA A 35 0.97 9.45 -7.07
N GLY A 36 1.73 8.37 -7.26
CA GLY A 36 1.22 7.09 -7.75
C GLY A 36 0.18 6.46 -6.82
N VAL A 37 0.44 6.42 -5.51
CA VAL A 37 -0.52 5.89 -4.52
C VAL A 37 -1.77 6.76 -4.45
N ALA A 38 -1.63 8.09 -4.48
CA ALA A 38 -2.77 9.01 -4.48
C ALA A 38 -3.65 8.82 -5.71
N TYR A 39 -3.04 8.67 -6.89
CA TYR A 39 -3.77 8.41 -8.13
C TYR A 39 -4.49 7.06 -8.10
N ALA A 40 -3.81 5.99 -7.65
CA ALA A 40 -4.42 4.67 -7.51
C ALA A 40 -5.59 4.68 -6.51
N PHE A 41 -5.47 5.42 -5.42
CA PHE A 41 -6.53 5.58 -4.43
C PHE A 41 -7.76 6.26 -5.04
N PHE A 42 -7.56 7.36 -5.77
CA PHE A 42 -8.63 8.06 -6.47
C PHE A 42 -9.28 7.19 -7.54
N ALA A 43 -8.51 6.48 -8.36
CA ALA A 43 -9.03 5.55 -9.37
C ALA A 43 -9.89 4.44 -8.73
N THR A 44 -9.47 3.93 -7.56
CA THR A 44 -10.21 2.91 -6.82
C THR A 44 -11.53 3.47 -6.27
N LEU A 45 -11.56 4.72 -5.80
CA LEU A 45 -12.81 5.39 -5.40
C LEU A 45 -13.77 5.57 -6.58
N VAL A 46 -13.26 5.98 -7.74
CA VAL A 46 -14.07 6.10 -8.97
C VAL A 46 -14.66 4.74 -9.36
N TYR A 47 -13.84 3.68 -9.32
CA TYR A 47 -14.32 2.32 -9.56
C TYR A 47 -15.37 1.88 -8.53
N ALA A 48 -15.16 2.17 -7.25
CA ALA A 48 -16.12 1.88 -6.18
C ALA A 48 -17.46 2.59 -6.44
N ALA A 49 -17.44 3.88 -6.81
CA ALA A 49 -18.63 4.66 -7.15
C ALA A 49 -19.34 4.13 -8.40
N TYR A 50 -18.58 3.72 -9.42
CA TYR A 50 -19.12 3.07 -10.61
C TYR A 50 -19.83 1.76 -10.21
N THR A 51 -19.14 0.85 -9.51
CA THR A 51 -19.75 -0.43 -9.10
C THR A 51 -20.95 -0.24 -8.18
N TYR A 52 -20.94 0.76 -7.30
CA TYR A 52 -22.06 1.11 -6.43
C TYR A 52 -23.31 1.46 -7.24
N THR A 53 -23.16 2.31 -8.26
CA THR A 53 -24.25 2.75 -9.14
C THR A 53 -24.82 1.57 -9.94
N TYR A 54 -23.95 0.72 -10.50
CA TYR A 54 -24.37 -0.39 -11.36
C TYR A 54 -24.82 -1.66 -10.61
N ARG A 55 -24.45 -1.84 -9.34
CA ARG A 55 -24.83 -2.99 -8.50
C ARG A 55 -25.92 -2.69 -7.47
N GLY A 56 -26.70 -1.62 -7.67
CA GLY A 56 -27.84 -1.29 -6.82
C GLY A 56 -27.43 -0.91 -5.39
N GLY A 57 -26.38 -0.12 -5.24
CA GLY A 57 -25.96 0.44 -3.95
C GLY A 57 -24.98 -0.42 -3.16
N ARG A 58 -24.22 -1.31 -3.82
CA ARG A 58 -23.21 -2.15 -3.16
C ARG A 58 -21.81 -1.86 -3.70
N VAL A 59 -20.92 -1.42 -2.81
CA VAL A 59 -19.48 -1.31 -3.12
C VAL A 59 -18.87 -2.71 -3.11
N SER A 60 -17.99 -2.99 -4.07
CA SER A 60 -17.24 -4.25 -4.09
C SER A 60 -16.34 -4.37 -2.85
N HIS A 61 -16.44 -5.49 -2.13
CA HIS A 61 -15.58 -5.76 -0.96
C HIS A 61 -14.08 -5.64 -1.30
N THR A 62 -13.69 -6.07 -2.50
CA THR A 62 -12.33 -5.92 -3.02
C THR A 62 -11.89 -4.46 -3.11
N ALA A 63 -12.78 -3.54 -3.51
CA ALA A 63 -12.45 -2.13 -3.59
C ALA A 63 -12.16 -1.54 -2.20
N CYS A 64 -12.91 -1.94 -1.19
CA CYS A 64 -12.65 -1.55 0.20
C CYS A 64 -11.28 -2.07 0.69
N ILE A 65 -10.94 -3.33 0.40
CA ILE A 65 -9.63 -3.91 0.76
C ILE A 65 -8.49 -3.12 0.10
N ILE A 66 -8.63 -2.80 -1.19
CA ILE A 66 -7.61 -2.04 -1.93
C ILE A 66 -7.45 -0.63 -1.34
N LEU A 67 -8.55 0.06 -1.02
CA LEU A 67 -8.50 1.38 -0.39
C LEU A 67 -7.77 1.33 0.96
N CYS A 68 -8.08 0.34 1.81
CA CYS A 68 -7.39 0.15 3.08
C CYS A 68 -5.88 -0.13 2.89
N ALA A 69 -5.52 -0.96 1.92
CA ALA A 69 -4.13 -1.27 1.62
C ALA A 69 -3.36 -0.04 1.12
N LEU A 70 -3.94 0.72 0.20
CA LEU A 70 -3.34 1.97 -0.31
C LEU A 70 -3.19 3.02 0.80
N ALA A 71 -4.17 3.13 1.70
CA ALA A 71 -4.08 4.01 2.86
C ALA A 71 -2.92 3.62 3.80
N ALA A 72 -2.74 2.32 4.05
CA ALA A 72 -1.62 1.82 4.87
C ALA A 72 -0.25 2.03 4.19
N VAL A 73 -0.16 1.85 2.87
CA VAL A 73 1.06 2.18 2.13
C VAL A 73 1.36 3.68 2.21
N TRP A 74 0.34 4.52 2.10
CA TRP A 74 0.48 5.97 2.23
C TRP A 74 1.02 6.38 3.60
N THR A 75 0.57 5.77 4.71
CA THR A 75 1.09 6.10 6.04
C THR A 75 2.58 5.79 6.18
N HIS A 76 3.06 4.70 5.58
CA HIS A 76 4.49 4.38 5.54
C HIS A 76 5.27 5.38 4.67
N LEU A 77 4.73 5.76 3.51
CA LEU A 77 5.37 6.78 2.66
C LEU A 77 5.41 8.14 3.34
N ALA A 78 4.36 8.53 4.06
CA ALA A 78 4.25 9.81 4.75
C ALA A 78 5.08 9.90 6.04
N ALA A 79 5.45 8.75 6.64
CA ALA A 79 6.27 8.70 7.83
C ALA A 79 7.59 9.47 7.61
N PRO A 80 8.11 10.18 8.63
CA PRO A 80 9.44 10.76 8.56
C PRO A 80 10.47 9.68 8.25
N PRO A 81 11.52 9.97 7.44
CA PRO A 81 12.61 9.04 7.29
C PRO A 81 13.20 8.72 8.67
N PRO A 82 13.57 7.46 8.95
CA PRO A 82 14.18 7.11 10.22
C PRO A 82 15.46 7.93 10.42
N PRO A 83 15.75 8.38 11.66
CA PRO A 83 16.94 9.18 11.93
C PRO A 83 18.19 8.39 11.53
N THR A 84 19.11 9.04 10.83
CA THR A 84 20.43 8.48 10.54
C THR A 84 21.13 8.18 11.86
N PRO A 85 21.61 6.95 12.12
CA PRO A 85 22.34 6.67 13.34
C PRO A 85 23.63 7.48 13.35
N THR A 86 23.69 8.51 14.20
CA THR A 86 24.93 9.24 14.48
C THR A 86 25.81 8.30 15.30
N VAL A 87 26.71 7.58 14.64
CA VAL A 87 27.81 6.91 15.33
C VAL A 87 28.67 8.01 15.94
N ALA A 88 28.72 8.08 17.28
CA ALA A 88 29.68 8.93 17.97
C ALA A 88 31.09 8.45 17.58
N ALA A 89 31.88 9.36 17.01
CA ALA A 89 33.29 9.14 16.68
C ALA A 89 34.16 9.12 17.94
#